data_AF-A0A1W2CCE5-F1
#
_entry.id   AF-A0A1W2CCE5-F1
#
_cell.length_a   1.000
_cell.length_b   1.000
_cell.length_c   1.000
_cell.angle_alpha   90.00
_cell.angle_beta   90.00
_cell.angle_gamma   90.00
#
_symmetry.space_group_name_H-M   'P 1'
#
loop_
_entity.id
_entity.type
_entity.pdbx_description
1 polymer ?
#
loop_
_entity_poly.entity_id
_entity_poly.type
_entity_poly.pdbx_seq_one_letter_code
_entity_poly.pdbx_strand_id
1 'polypeptide(L)'
;MKVTDTDWVAPVISFLSANMPRTTVGWDHDFMTAYQIGCEALVALGEATETIEGAIRRKVPERPQKLPRWDDICIAILSLANQQNKLSYCVMEGSKAPQDRHVRAIDAPPPSPPNILPAHGLGPARAGEEVLSVLTALGLIGADGHWTEQAELVLWRDQPLEWSMDVTSDHRFLRAVQNAFGGIPTDLRKKIDRLVSITKEDVEADIRRHDAGIEAERAKYGPGVQIAAPMTTERAEESLRFRRRDQLDWIFFRRWRLREGWLTTGQAAHALEIFHDPLATQMRRAVLSRLHPKLPYFAE
;
A
#
# COMPACT_ATOMS: atom_id res chain seq x y z
N MET A 1 -1.28 28.38 -10.70
CA MET A 1 -2.36 28.74 -9.75
C MET A 1 -2.13 27.92 -8.50
N LYS A 2 -1.80 28.54 -7.36
CA LYS A 2 -1.56 27.82 -6.10
C LYS A 2 -2.92 27.31 -5.60
N VAL A 3 -3.07 25.99 -5.51
CA VAL A 3 -4.20 25.37 -4.83
C VAL A 3 -4.27 25.97 -3.43
N THR A 4 -5.43 26.49 -3.07
CA THR A 4 -5.75 26.96 -1.72
C THR A 4 -5.40 25.87 -0.73
N ASP A 5 -4.77 26.24 0.38
CA ASP A 5 -4.43 25.35 1.49
C ASP A 5 -5.75 24.85 2.10
N THR A 6 -6.38 23.86 1.47
CA THR A 6 -7.56 23.19 2.01
C THR A 6 -7.08 22.51 3.28
N ASP A 7 -7.60 22.92 4.43
CA ASP A 7 -7.25 22.33 5.73
C ASP A 7 -7.83 20.91 5.82
N TRP A 8 -7.27 19.99 5.04
CA TRP A 8 -7.68 18.59 4.93
C TRP A 8 -7.36 17.81 6.20
N VAL A 9 -6.47 18.33 7.05
CA VAL A 9 -5.94 17.67 8.24
C VAL A 9 -7.08 17.34 9.22
N ALA A 10 -7.91 18.32 9.57
CA ALA A 10 -9.00 18.09 10.53
C ALA A 10 -10.07 17.11 10.01
N PRO A 11 -10.57 17.23 8.76
CA PRO A 11 -11.45 16.21 8.16
C PRO A 11 -10.85 14.81 8.14
N VAL A 12 -9.56 14.68 7.79
CA VAL A 12 -8.86 13.40 7.76
C VAL A 12 -8.76 12.79 9.16
N ILE A 13 -8.32 13.56 10.16
CA ILE A 13 -8.22 13.08 11.55
C ILE A 13 -9.59 12.62 12.05
N SER A 14 -10.63 13.41 11.77
CA SER A 14 -12.01 13.08 12.15
C SER A 14 -12.46 11.76 11.51
N PHE A 15 -12.26 11.62 10.21
CA PHE A 15 -12.63 10.42 9.46
C PHE A 15 -11.87 9.18 9.98
N LEU A 16 -10.55 9.24 10.09
CA LEU A 16 -9.73 8.13 10.59
C LEU A 16 -10.15 7.74 12.01
N SER A 17 -10.25 8.71 12.91
CA SER A 17 -10.61 8.46 14.31
C SER A 17 -11.99 7.82 14.46
N ALA A 18 -12.96 8.20 13.61
CA ALA A 18 -14.32 7.70 13.64
C ALA A 18 -14.44 6.27 13.07
N ASN A 19 -13.59 5.93 12.11
CA ASN A 19 -13.72 4.73 11.30
C ASN A 19 -12.74 3.60 11.68
N MET A 20 -11.70 3.88 12.44
CA MET A 20 -10.78 2.84 12.89
C MET A 20 -11.38 1.95 14.01
N PRO A 21 -11.06 0.64 14.07
CA PRO A 21 -11.45 -0.22 15.20
C PRO A 21 -10.98 0.37 16.52
N ARG A 22 -11.89 0.51 17.49
CA ARG A 22 -11.62 1.23 18.74
C ARG A 22 -11.27 0.29 19.88
N THR A 23 -10.31 0.72 20.68
CA THR A 23 -10.03 0.16 22.01
C THR A 23 -10.41 1.17 23.09
N THR A 24 -10.15 0.84 24.36
CA THR A 24 -10.38 1.75 25.50
C THR A 24 -9.50 2.99 25.47
N VAL A 25 -8.32 2.92 24.84
CA VAL A 25 -7.29 3.98 24.88
C VAL A 25 -6.88 4.51 23.49
N GLY A 26 -7.38 3.91 22.42
CA GLY A 26 -7.01 4.28 21.05
C GLY A 26 -7.65 3.36 20.02
N TRP A 27 -6.82 2.79 19.15
CA TRP A 27 -7.24 1.98 18.02
C TRP A 27 -6.39 0.72 17.88
N ASP A 28 -7.05 -0.36 17.48
CA ASP A 28 -6.42 -1.62 17.09
C ASP A 28 -6.40 -1.68 15.56
N HIS A 29 -5.34 -2.24 14.99
CA HIS A 29 -5.26 -2.45 13.56
C HIS A 29 -5.74 -3.84 13.11
N ASP A 30 -6.05 -4.76 14.02
CA ASP A 30 -6.54 -6.13 13.75
C ASP A 30 -5.68 -6.91 12.72
N PHE A 31 -4.41 -6.52 12.58
CA PHE A 31 -3.48 -6.97 11.53
C PHE A 31 -4.02 -6.82 10.10
N MET A 32 -4.95 -5.89 9.88
CA MET A 32 -5.49 -5.55 8.57
C MET A 32 -4.75 -4.36 7.98
N THR A 33 -4.30 -4.48 6.72
CA THR A 33 -3.47 -3.46 6.06
C THR A 33 -4.07 -2.05 6.10
N ALA A 34 -5.38 -1.91 5.80
CA ALA A 34 -6.03 -0.60 5.80
C ALA A 34 -6.04 0.06 7.18
N TYR A 35 -6.18 -0.74 8.24
CA TYR A 35 -6.16 -0.25 9.61
C TYR A 35 -4.73 0.04 10.08
N GLN A 36 -3.74 -0.77 9.67
CA GLN A 36 -2.32 -0.49 9.95
C GLN A 36 -1.92 0.88 9.38
N ILE A 37 -2.23 1.12 8.11
CA ILE A 37 -1.98 2.42 7.45
C ILE A 37 -2.76 3.54 8.14
N GLY A 38 -4.00 3.29 8.58
CA GLY A 38 -4.81 4.26 9.33
C GLY A 38 -4.22 4.65 10.70
N CYS A 39 -3.72 3.67 11.46
CA CYS A 39 -2.99 3.90 12.70
C CYS A 39 -1.71 4.72 12.45
N GLU A 40 -0.93 4.34 11.44
CA GLU A 40 0.28 5.08 11.06
C GLU A 40 -0.03 6.52 10.66
N ALA A 41 -1.10 6.75 9.89
CA ALA A 41 -1.55 8.09 9.52
C ALA A 41 -1.91 8.93 10.76
N LEU A 42 -2.62 8.37 11.75
CA LEU A 42 -2.94 9.07 13.00
C LEU A 42 -1.68 9.42 13.82
N VAL A 43 -0.69 8.52 13.84
CA VAL A 43 0.60 8.77 14.48
C VAL A 43 1.35 9.89 13.75
N ALA A 44 1.43 9.82 12.43
CA ALA A 44 2.12 10.80 11.59
C ALA A 44 1.46 12.19 11.63
N LEU A 45 0.15 12.26 11.84
CA LEU A 45 -0.61 13.50 12.05
C LEU A 45 -0.49 14.05 13.48
N GLY A 46 0.16 13.32 14.39
CA GLY A 46 0.43 13.77 15.76
C GLY A 46 -0.71 13.52 16.75
N GLU A 47 -1.70 12.70 16.38
CA GLU A 47 -2.86 12.36 17.22
C GLU A 47 -2.61 11.15 18.11
N ALA A 48 -1.65 10.29 17.74
CA ALA A 48 -1.42 9.01 18.39
C ALA A 48 0.06 8.69 18.60
N THR A 49 0.31 7.64 19.38
CA THR A 49 1.61 6.99 19.54
C THR A 49 1.46 5.54 19.10
N GLU A 50 2.36 5.09 18.23
CA GLU A 50 2.37 3.73 17.70
C GLU A 50 2.54 2.68 18.79
N THR A 51 1.87 1.54 18.63
CA THR A 51 2.07 0.33 19.43
C THR A 51 2.21 -0.87 18.50
N ILE A 52 2.54 -2.03 19.08
CA ILE A 52 2.69 -3.28 18.32
C ILE A 52 1.39 -3.71 17.64
N GLU A 53 0.24 -3.38 18.22
CA GLU A 53 -1.09 -3.82 17.78
C GLU A 53 -1.93 -2.69 17.18
N GLY A 54 -1.41 -1.45 17.11
CA GLY A 54 -2.17 -0.30 16.64
C GLY A 54 -1.60 1.03 17.11
N ALA A 55 -2.46 1.88 17.68
CA ALA A 55 -2.05 3.20 18.14
C ALA A 55 -2.86 3.67 19.36
N ILE A 56 -2.17 4.29 20.32
CA ILE A 56 -2.78 4.88 21.51
C ILE A 56 -2.98 6.38 21.28
N ARG A 57 -4.16 6.89 21.59
CA ARG A 57 -4.48 8.31 21.46
C ARG A 57 -3.63 9.15 22.41
N ARG A 58 -3.05 10.24 21.92
CA ARG A 58 -2.35 11.21 22.77
C ARG A 58 -3.34 12.01 23.60
N LYS A 59 -2.99 12.25 24.87
CA LYS A 59 -3.77 13.13 25.76
C LYS A 59 -3.75 14.58 25.28
N VAL A 60 -2.62 14.99 24.69
CA VAL A 60 -2.41 16.29 24.07
C VAL A 60 -1.88 16.02 22.66
N PRO A 61 -2.76 16.01 21.64
CA PRO A 61 -2.33 15.95 20.24
C PRO A 61 -1.39 17.12 19.92
N GLU A 62 -0.34 16.85 19.15
CA GLU A 62 0.65 17.84 18.78
C GLU A 62 0.81 17.83 17.27
N ARG A 63 0.44 18.92 16.61
CA ARG A 63 0.57 19.02 15.15
C ARG A 63 2.05 18.92 14.77
N PRO A 64 2.43 17.99 13.89
CA PRO A 64 3.83 17.83 13.50
C PRO A 64 4.31 19.07 12.73
N GLN A 65 5.59 19.41 12.89
CA GLN A 65 6.21 20.52 12.17
C GLN A 65 6.13 20.34 10.65
N LYS A 66 6.13 19.09 10.19
CA LYS A 66 5.96 18.70 8.79
C LYS A 66 4.90 17.62 8.71
N LEU A 67 3.89 17.88 7.90
CA LEU A 67 2.81 16.92 7.68
C LEU A 67 3.30 15.69 6.91
N PRO A 68 2.64 14.53 7.09
CA PRO A 68 2.85 13.39 6.22
C PRO A 68 2.53 13.75 4.77
N ARG A 69 3.06 12.96 3.85
CA ARG A 69 2.82 13.14 2.42
C ARG A 69 1.32 13.04 2.11
N TRP A 70 0.80 14.03 1.38
CA TRP A 70 -0.61 14.12 1.02
C TRP A 70 -1.09 12.90 0.22
N ASP A 71 -0.29 12.40 -0.72
CA ASP A 71 -0.64 11.24 -1.54
C ASP A 71 -0.74 9.95 -0.70
N ASP A 72 0.11 9.78 0.30
CA ASP A 72 0.03 8.65 1.23
C ASP A 72 -1.23 8.73 2.12
N ILE A 73 -1.60 9.93 2.59
CA ILE A 73 -2.85 10.15 3.32
C ILE A 73 -4.07 9.82 2.45
N CYS A 74 -4.04 10.18 1.17
CA CYS A 74 -5.12 9.81 0.26
C CYS A 74 -5.29 8.30 0.16
N ILE A 75 -4.19 7.54 0.06
CA ILE A 75 -4.23 6.07 0.05
C ILE A 75 -4.77 5.51 1.37
N ALA A 76 -4.37 6.07 2.52
CA ALA A 76 -4.91 5.68 3.81
C ALA A 76 -6.44 5.80 3.86
N ILE A 77 -6.97 6.93 3.38
CA ILE A 77 -8.42 7.19 3.35
C ILE A 77 -9.15 6.29 2.36
N LEU A 78 -8.65 6.13 1.14
CA LEU A 78 -9.25 5.25 0.13
C LEU A 78 -9.28 3.79 0.61
N SER A 79 -8.15 3.30 1.16
CA SER A 79 -8.03 1.94 1.69
C SER A 79 -8.99 1.70 2.85
N LEU A 80 -9.06 2.62 3.82
CA LEU A 80 -9.98 2.50 4.96
C LEU A 80 -11.44 2.54 4.52
N ALA A 81 -11.81 3.48 3.65
CA ALA A 81 -13.18 3.61 3.16
C ALA A 81 -13.63 2.37 2.38
N ASN A 82 -12.74 1.80 1.55
CA ASN A 82 -13.00 0.58 0.80
C ASN A 82 -13.10 -0.64 1.73
N GLN A 83 -12.20 -0.78 2.70
CA GLN A 83 -12.22 -1.84 3.71
C GLN A 83 -13.53 -1.89 4.50
N GLN A 84 -14.16 -0.73 4.70
CA GLN A 84 -15.45 -0.60 5.40
C GLN A 84 -16.67 -0.65 4.50
N ASN A 85 -16.51 -0.91 3.20
CA ASN A 85 -17.57 -0.84 2.19
C ASN A 85 -18.27 0.54 2.12
N LYS A 86 -17.59 1.60 2.53
CA LYS A 86 -18.06 3.00 2.45
C LYS A 86 -17.63 3.69 1.16
N LEU A 87 -16.65 3.11 0.48
CA LEU A 87 -16.25 3.41 -0.89
C LEU A 87 -16.36 2.11 -1.69
N SER A 88 -16.86 2.21 -2.92
CA SER A 88 -16.90 1.11 -3.88
C SER A 88 -16.66 1.65 -5.27
N TYR A 89 -15.77 1.01 -6.02
CA TYR A 89 -15.50 1.37 -7.41
C TYR A 89 -16.51 0.71 -8.33
N CYS A 90 -16.93 1.43 -9.37
CA CYS A 90 -17.90 0.92 -10.34
C CYS A 90 -17.17 0.47 -11.60
N VAL A 91 -17.68 -0.59 -12.23
CA VAL A 91 -17.15 -1.11 -13.50
C VAL A 91 -17.31 -0.05 -14.57
N MET A 92 -16.24 0.20 -15.33
CA MET A 92 -16.25 1.09 -16.47
C MET A 92 -17.23 0.61 -17.54
N GLU A 93 -17.93 1.52 -18.21
CA GLU A 93 -18.76 1.15 -19.35
C GLU A 93 -17.93 0.39 -20.40
N GLY A 94 -18.38 -0.82 -20.76
CA GLY A 94 -17.68 -1.70 -21.69
C GLY A 94 -16.62 -2.64 -21.06
N SER A 95 -16.31 -2.50 -19.78
CA SER A 95 -15.40 -3.42 -19.06
C SER A 95 -16.15 -4.65 -18.54
N LYS A 96 -15.45 -5.80 -18.51
CA LYS A 96 -15.98 -7.01 -17.86
C LYS A 96 -15.91 -6.84 -16.36
N ALA A 97 -17.00 -7.16 -15.65
CA ALA A 97 -17.00 -7.18 -14.20
C ALA A 97 -15.94 -8.18 -13.68
N PRO A 98 -15.20 -7.86 -12.60
CA PRO A 98 -14.29 -8.81 -11.97
C PRO A 98 -15.06 -10.08 -11.56
N GLN A 99 -14.49 -11.26 -11.81
CA GLN A 99 -15.20 -12.52 -11.60
C GLN A 99 -15.43 -12.89 -10.12
N ASP A 100 -14.82 -12.18 -9.15
CA ASP A 100 -14.45 -12.85 -7.90
C ASP A 100 -14.75 -12.14 -6.56
N ARG A 101 -15.51 -11.04 -6.51
CA ARG A 101 -15.77 -10.38 -5.21
C ARG A 101 -17.20 -10.35 -4.70
N HIS A 102 -18.19 -10.63 -5.54
CA HIS A 102 -19.57 -10.56 -5.11
C HIS A 102 -20.36 -11.75 -5.62
N VAL A 103 -20.44 -12.81 -4.80
CA VAL A 103 -21.61 -13.68 -4.81
C VAL A 103 -22.79 -12.79 -4.44
N ARG A 104 -23.47 -12.26 -5.45
CA ARG A 104 -24.73 -11.55 -5.21
C ARG A 104 -25.78 -12.59 -4.85
N ALA A 105 -26.48 -12.36 -3.75
CA ALA A 105 -27.72 -13.07 -3.51
C ALA A 105 -28.62 -12.93 -4.75
N ILE A 106 -29.32 -14.01 -5.11
CA ILE A 106 -30.09 -14.13 -6.34
C ILE A 106 -31.14 -12.99 -6.48
N ASP A 107 -31.54 -12.37 -5.37
CA ASP A 107 -32.52 -11.28 -5.29
C ASP A 107 -31.95 -9.96 -4.73
N ALA A 108 -30.63 -9.76 -4.77
CA ALA A 108 -30.04 -8.51 -4.30
C ALA A 108 -30.51 -7.32 -5.19
N PRO A 109 -30.91 -6.19 -4.58
CA PRO A 109 -31.28 -5.01 -5.35
C PRO A 109 -30.11 -4.57 -6.24
N PRO A 110 -30.39 -3.90 -7.37
CA PRO A 110 -29.35 -3.38 -8.23
C PRO A 110 -28.42 -2.46 -7.44
N PRO A 111 -27.11 -2.46 -7.75
CA PRO A 111 -26.16 -1.59 -7.07
C PRO A 111 -26.60 -0.14 -7.25
N SER A 112 -26.51 0.62 -6.16
CA SER A 112 -26.79 2.05 -6.23
C SER A 112 -25.91 2.74 -7.28
N PRO A 113 -26.43 3.74 -7.99
CA PRO A 113 -25.66 4.44 -9.00
C PRO A 113 -24.43 5.13 -8.40
N PRO A 114 -23.38 5.36 -9.20
CA PRO A 114 -22.22 6.12 -8.77
C PRO A 114 -22.60 7.55 -8.40
N ASN A 115 -21.92 8.10 -7.39
CA ASN A 115 -22.02 9.50 -6.98
C ASN A 115 -20.66 10.23 -7.07
N ILE A 116 -19.64 9.55 -7.60
CA ILE A 116 -18.38 10.14 -8.05
C ILE A 116 -18.26 9.82 -9.54
N LEU A 117 -18.17 10.86 -10.35
CA LEU A 117 -18.23 10.78 -11.81
C LEU A 117 -16.83 10.55 -12.42
N PRO A 118 -16.73 9.81 -13.53
CA PRO A 118 -15.47 9.48 -14.17
C PRO A 118 -14.82 10.73 -14.81
N ALA A 119 -13.51 10.87 -14.69
CA ALA A 119 -12.74 11.93 -15.32
C ALA A 119 -11.25 11.57 -15.38
N HIS A 120 -10.48 12.18 -16.28
CA HIS A 120 -9.03 11.99 -16.39
C HIS A 120 -8.59 10.52 -16.56
N GLY A 121 -9.40 9.70 -17.24
CA GLY A 121 -9.14 8.26 -17.40
C GLY A 121 -9.45 7.41 -16.15
N LEU A 122 -9.99 8.01 -15.09
CA LEU A 122 -10.49 7.32 -13.91
C LEU A 122 -11.96 6.96 -14.06
N GLY A 123 -12.35 5.84 -13.45
CA GLY A 123 -13.71 5.34 -13.55
C GLY A 123 -14.69 5.88 -12.51
N PRO A 124 -15.98 5.54 -12.64
CA PRO A 124 -16.98 5.96 -11.68
C PRO A 124 -16.78 5.24 -10.33
N ALA A 125 -17.21 5.88 -9.26
CA ALA A 125 -17.24 5.28 -7.93
C ALA A 125 -18.46 5.72 -7.14
N ARG A 126 -18.71 5.02 -6.04
CA ARG A 126 -19.74 5.36 -5.06
C ARG A 126 -19.13 5.46 -3.68
N ALA A 127 -19.43 6.54 -2.99
CA ALA A 127 -18.98 6.80 -1.62
C ALA A 127 -20.15 7.23 -0.71
N GLY A 128 -20.08 6.87 0.56
CA GLY A 128 -20.95 7.44 1.60
C GLY A 128 -20.68 8.94 1.79
N GLU A 129 -21.61 9.66 2.40
CA GLU A 129 -21.53 11.12 2.59
C GLU A 129 -20.27 11.56 3.36
N GLU A 130 -19.90 10.84 4.42
CA GLU A 130 -18.67 11.11 5.18
C GLU A 130 -17.40 10.92 4.33
N VAL A 131 -17.41 9.93 3.43
CA VAL A 131 -16.28 9.64 2.53
C VAL A 131 -16.20 10.72 1.45
N LEU A 132 -17.33 11.12 0.86
CA LEU A 132 -17.39 12.22 -0.10
C LEU A 132 -16.83 13.51 0.50
N SER A 133 -17.20 13.82 1.75
CA SER A 133 -16.72 15.01 2.46
C SER A 133 -15.19 15.01 2.61
N VAL A 134 -14.60 13.91 3.09
CA VAL A 134 -13.13 13.84 3.25
C VAL A 134 -12.38 13.78 1.91
N LEU A 135 -12.91 13.08 0.91
CA LEU A 135 -12.30 13.04 -0.44
C LEU A 135 -12.36 14.42 -1.13
N THR A 136 -13.43 15.18 -0.91
CA THR A 136 -13.54 16.57 -1.39
C THR A 136 -12.55 17.48 -0.66
N ALA A 137 -12.44 17.34 0.68
CA ALA A 137 -11.46 18.10 1.47
C ALA A 137 -10.01 17.81 1.06
N LEU A 138 -9.72 16.56 0.67
CA LEU A 138 -8.43 16.17 0.11
C LEU A 138 -8.20 16.68 -1.33
N GLY A 139 -9.23 17.22 -1.99
CA GLY A 139 -9.16 17.68 -3.37
C GLY A 139 -9.14 16.55 -4.40
N LEU A 140 -9.57 15.34 -4.02
CA LEU A 140 -9.70 14.20 -4.95
C LEU A 140 -10.98 14.29 -5.78
N ILE A 141 -12.02 14.94 -5.24
CA ILE A 141 -13.29 15.17 -5.93
C ILE A 141 -13.48 16.67 -6.15
N GLY A 142 -13.85 17.05 -7.37
CA GLY A 142 -14.18 18.43 -7.75
C GLY A 142 -15.57 18.84 -7.28
N ALA A 143 -15.86 20.15 -7.32
CA ALA A 143 -17.18 20.68 -6.95
C ALA A 143 -18.32 20.18 -7.87
N ASP A 144 -17.98 19.68 -9.05
CA ASP A 144 -18.86 19.05 -10.04
C ASP A 144 -19.04 17.54 -9.82
N GLY A 145 -18.48 16.99 -8.73
CA GLY A 145 -18.60 15.57 -8.38
C GLY A 145 -17.71 14.63 -9.20
N HIS A 146 -16.78 15.15 -10.00
CA HIS A 146 -15.85 14.34 -10.79
C HIS A 146 -14.53 14.11 -10.05
N TRP A 147 -13.82 13.02 -10.39
CA TRP A 147 -12.43 12.89 -10.00
C TRP A 147 -11.59 14.06 -10.52
N THR A 148 -10.66 14.56 -9.72
CA THR A 148 -9.74 15.62 -10.17
C THR A 148 -8.51 15.06 -10.87
N GLU A 149 -7.77 15.90 -11.59
CA GLU A 149 -6.46 15.55 -12.15
C GLU A 149 -5.47 15.08 -11.05
N GLN A 150 -5.59 15.60 -9.83
CA GLN A 150 -4.74 15.17 -8.72
C GLN A 150 -5.08 13.75 -8.24
N ALA A 151 -6.36 13.37 -8.32
CA ALA A 151 -6.81 12.02 -8.00
C ALA A 151 -6.23 10.97 -8.96
N GLU A 152 -5.94 11.34 -10.21
CA GLU A 152 -5.39 10.41 -11.21
C GLU A 152 -4.17 9.65 -10.67
N LEU A 153 -3.17 10.39 -10.18
CA LEU A 153 -1.92 9.77 -9.74
C LEU A 153 -2.02 9.07 -8.37
N VAL A 154 -3.00 9.45 -7.56
CA VAL A 154 -3.33 8.71 -6.32
C VAL A 154 -3.96 7.37 -6.69
N LEU A 155 -4.94 7.37 -7.59
CA LEU A 155 -5.64 6.15 -8.02
C LEU A 155 -4.78 5.25 -8.93
N TRP A 156 -3.71 5.78 -9.53
CA TRP A 156 -2.64 4.96 -10.10
C TRP A 156 -1.89 4.14 -9.06
N ARG A 157 -1.86 4.57 -7.81
CA ARG A 157 -1.33 3.79 -6.69
C ARG A 157 -2.40 2.83 -6.19
N ASP A 158 -3.64 3.27 -5.97
CA ASP A 158 -4.70 2.37 -5.46
C ASP A 158 -5.07 1.24 -6.44
N GLN A 159 -5.12 1.54 -7.74
CA GLN A 159 -5.49 0.64 -8.86
C GLN A 159 -6.72 -0.24 -8.59
N PRO A 160 -7.93 0.35 -8.53
CA PRO A 160 -9.16 -0.41 -8.39
C PRO A 160 -9.30 -1.52 -9.43
N LEU A 161 -9.59 -2.73 -8.97
CA LEU A 161 -9.71 -3.91 -9.85
C LEU A 161 -10.82 -3.73 -10.89
N GLU A 162 -11.89 -3.05 -10.50
CA GLU A 162 -13.07 -2.74 -11.34
C GLU A 162 -12.73 -1.90 -12.57
N TRP A 163 -11.61 -1.19 -12.53
CA TRP A 163 -11.17 -0.33 -13.63
C TRP A 163 -10.15 -1.01 -14.55
N SER A 164 -9.54 -2.13 -14.12
CA SER A 164 -8.57 -2.89 -14.93
C SER A 164 -7.49 -2.01 -15.56
N MET A 165 -6.91 -1.12 -14.74
CA MET A 165 -5.96 -0.10 -15.21
C MET A 165 -4.66 -0.73 -15.71
N ASP A 166 -4.17 -0.31 -16.88
CA ASP A 166 -2.82 -0.60 -17.34
C ASP A 166 -1.94 0.65 -17.30
N VAL A 167 -1.38 0.90 -16.11
CA VAL A 167 -0.45 2.01 -15.90
C VAL A 167 0.90 1.75 -16.60
N THR A 168 1.25 0.47 -16.82
CA THR A 168 2.58 0.09 -17.30
C THR A 168 2.85 0.48 -18.76
N SER A 169 1.78 0.63 -19.54
CA SER A 169 1.84 1.10 -20.93
C SER A 169 1.84 2.63 -21.07
N ASP A 170 1.57 3.39 -20.00
CA ASP A 170 1.54 4.86 -20.07
C ASP A 170 2.96 5.44 -20.22
N HIS A 171 3.12 6.37 -21.16
CA HIS A 171 4.39 7.06 -21.45
C HIS A 171 5.00 7.76 -20.22
N ARG A 172 4.17 8.26 -19.28
CA ARG A 172 4.61 8.86 -18.02
C ARG A 172 5.26 7.81 -17.11
N PHE A 173 4.67 6.62 -17.01
CA PHE A 173 5.25 5.50 -16.28
C PHE A 173 6.55 5.03 -16.94
N LEU A 174 6.56 4.81 -18.25
CA LEU A 174 7.75 4.37 -18.99
C LEU A 174 8.93 5.34 -18.82
N ARG A 175 8.66 6.66 -18.87
CA ARG A 175 9.66 7.69 -18.57
C ARG A 175 10.14 7.63 -17.12
N ALA A 176 9.23 7.42 -16.18
CA ALA A 176 9.59 7.28 -14.77
C ALA A 176 10.48 6.04 -14.52
N VAL A 177 10.26 4.94 -15.25
CA VAL A 177 11.15 3.76 -15.20
C VAL A 177 12.56 4.11 -15.67
N GLN A 178 12.71 4.87 -16.77
CA GLN A 178 14.04 5.30 -17.23
C GLN A 178 14.76 6.13 -16.18
N ASN A 179 14.05 7.10 -15.57
CA ASN A 179 14.60 7.96 -14.53
C ASN A 179 14.96 7.15 -13.27
N ALA A 180 14.08 6.24 -12.84
CA ALA A 180 14.32 5.39 -11.69
C ALA A 180 15.52 4.48 -11.90
N PHE A 181 15.65 3.86 -13.08
CA PHE A 181 16.76 3.00 -13.45
C PHE A 181 18.10 3.75 -13.50
N GLY A 182 18.14 4.92 -14.14
CA GLY A 182 19.36 5.71 -14.27
C GLY A 182 19.76 6.46 -13.00
N GLY A 183 18.82 6.71 -12.09
CA GLY A 183 19.00 7.57 -10.92
C GLY A 183 19.03 6.86 -9.57
N ILE A 184 19.29 5.54 -9.52
CA ILE A 184 19.28 4.77 -8.26
C ILE A 184 20.38 5.29 -7.33
N PRO A 185 20.06 5.75 -6.10
CA PRO A 185 21.06 6.11 -5.11
C PRO A 185 22.01 4.96 -4.81
N THR A 186 23.31 5.25 -4.64
CA THR A 186 24.36 4.24 -4.48
C THR A 186 24.11 3.29 -3.30
N ASP A 187 23.58 3.80 -2.19
CA ASP A 187 23.22 3.02 -1.02
C ASP A 187 22.08 2.03 -1.32
N LEU A 188 21.04 2.49 -2.03
CA LEU A 188 19.93 1.65 -2.48
C LEU A 188 20.39 0.63 -3.51
N ARG A 189 21.28 1.01 -4.44
CA ARG A 189 21.82 0.11 -5.44
C ARG A 189 22.57 -1.06 -4.78
N LYS A 190 23.45 -0.77 -3.83
CA LYS A 190 24.15 -1.80 -3.04
C LYS A 190 23.18 -2.70 -2.28
N LYS A 191 22.11 -2.14 -1.71
CA LYS A 191 21.09 -2.91 -1.00
C LYS A 191 20.34 -3.84 -1.96
N ILE A 192 19.93 -3.36 -3.13
CA ILE A 192 19.28 -4.15 -4.18
C ILE A 192 20.20 -5.29 -4.64
N ASP A 193 21.46 -4.98 -4.99
CA ASP A 193 22.43 -5.97 -5.46
C ASP A 193 22.67 -7.09 -4.42
N ARG A 194 22.68 -6.74 -3.12
CA ARG A 194 22.75 -7.71 -2.02
C ARG A 194 21.50 -8.58 -1.92
N LEU A 195 20.31 -8.01 -2.06
CA LEU A 195 19.05 -8.74 -1.93
C LEU A 195 18.85 -9.75 -3.06
N VAL A 196 19.33 -9.44 -4.27
CA VAL A 196 19.25 -10.35 -5.41
C VAL A 196 20.33 -11.44 -5.42
N SER A 197 21.29 -11.36 -4.50
CA SER A 197 22.38 -12.32 -4.39
C SER A 197 22.08 -13.32 -3.27
N ILE A 198 21.46 -14.45 -3.61
CA ILE A 198 21.25 -15.57 -2.66
C ILE A 198 22.48 -16.47 -2.71
N THR A 199 23.19 -16.60 -1.59
CA THR A 199 24.37 -17.48 -1.50
C THR A 199 24.02 -18.82 -0.88
N LYS A 200 24.96 -19.78 -0.98
CA LYS A 200 24.81 -21.09 -0.31
C LYS A 200 24.68 -20.93 1.20
N GLU A 201 25.42 -20.00 1.78
CA GLU A 201 25.38 -19.69 3.21
C GLU A 201 24.02 -19.15 3.64
N ASP A 202 23.35 -18.35 2.80
CA ASP A 202 21.98 -17.89 3.06
C ASP A 202 21.00 -19.07 3.11
N VAL A 203 21.11 -20.00 2.16
CA VAL A 203 20.25 -21.20 2.07
C VAL A 203 20.47 -22.10 3.29
N GLU A 204 21.72 -22.42 3.62
CA GLU A 204 22.05 -23.21 4.80
C GLU A 204 21.61 -22.54 6.10
N ALA A 205 21.72 -21.21 6.19
CA ALA A 205 21.25 -20.46 7.35
C ALA A 205 19.72 -20.49 7.47
N ASP A 206 18.99 -20.50 6.35
CA ASP A 206 17.53 -20.58 6.38
C ASP A 206 17.04 -21.97 6.79
N ILE A 207 17.66 -23.03 6.28
CA ILE A 207 17.39 -24.42 6.71
C ILE A 207 17.61 -24.54 8.22
N ARG A 208 18.77 -24.08 8.74
CA ARG A 208 19.06 -24.11 10.18
C ARG A 208 18.02 -23.34 11.00
N ARG A 209 17.56 -22.18 10.52
CA ARG A 209 16.54 -21.38 11.22
C ARG A 209 15.20 -22.11 11.27
N HIS A 210 14.80 -22.72 10.14
CA HIS A 210 13.57 -23.49 10.06
C HIS A 210 13.62 -24.71 11.00
N ASP A 211 14.69 -25.49 10.96
CA ASP A 211 14.84 -26.67 11.80
C ASP A 211 14.87 -26.31 13.30
N ALA A 212 15.53 -25.21 13.67
CA ALA A 212 15.47 -24.68 15.03
C ALA A 212 14.05 -24.24 15.44
N GLY A 213 13.27 -23.68 14.50
CA GLY A 213 11.87 -23.32 14.72
C GLY A 213 10.99 -24.55 14.97
N ILE A 214 11.19 -25.61 14.17
CA ILE A 214 10.54 -26.91 14.37
C ILE A 214 10.82 -27.47 15.77
N GLU A 215 12.09 -27.48 16.20
CA GLU A 215 12.46 -27.98 17.52
C GLU A 215 11.86 -27.13 18.65
N ALA A 216 11.81 -25.81 18.48
CA ALA A 216 11.16 -24.92 19.44
C ALA A 216 9.64 -25.19 19.56
N GLU A 217 8.96 -25.47 18.44
CA GLU A 217 7.54 -25.86 18.45
C GLU A 217 7.32 -27.21 19.12
N ARG A 218 8.18 -28.21 18.85
CA ARG A 218 8.14 -29.53 19.53
C ARG A 218 8.30 -29.37 21.04
N ALA A 219 9.24 -28.52 21.47
CA ALA A 219 9.47 -28.27 22.89
C ALA A 219 8.26 -27.59 23.56
N LYS A 220 7.56 -26.70 22.85
CA LYS A 220 6.43 -25.95 23.40
C LYS A 220 5.12 -26.74 23.42
N TYR A 221 4.86 -27.55 22.41
CA TYR A 221 3.54 -28.18 22.19
C TYR A 221 3.56 -29.71 22.24
N GLY A 222 4.74 -30.32 22.40
CA GLY A 222 4.93 -31.76 22.54
C GLY A 222 5.21 -32.50 21.23
N PRO A 223 5.62 -33.79 21.30
CA PRO A 223 6.10 -34.56 20.15
C PRO A 223 5.00 -34.98 19.16
N GLY A 224 3.72 -34.78 19.50
CA GLY A 224 2.57 -35.15 18.67
C GLY A 224 2.07 -34.06 17.72
N VAL A 225 2.71 -32.88 17.70
CA VAL A 225 2.32 -31.82 16.76
C VAL A 225 2.70 -32.21 15.34
N GLN A 226 1.74 -32.06 14.43
CA GLN A 226 1.97 -32.21 13.01
C GLN A 226 2.77 -31.01 12.51
N ILE A 227 4.09 -31.16 12.44
CA ILE A 227 5.00 -30.08 12.06
C ILE A 227 5.28 -30.14 10.56
N ALA A 228 5.54 -28.98 9.97
CA ALA A 228 5.96 -28.84 8.57
C ALA A 228 7.10 -29.81 8.23
N ALA A 229 7.08 -30.33 7.00
CA ALA A 229 8.14 -31.22 6.52
C ALA A 229 9.52 -30.54 6.62
N PRO A 230 10.62 -31.31 6.79
CA PRO A 230 11.97 -30.75 6.83
C PRO A 230 12.24 -29.83 5.64
N MET A 231 12.98 -28.75 5.89
CA MET A 231 13.30 -27.78 4.85
C MET A 231 14.30 -28.38 3.88
N THR A 232 13.93 -28.49 2.59
CA THR A 232 14.87 -28.86 1.53
C THR A 232 15.60 -27.62 1.02
N THR A 233 16.73 -27.82 0.34
CA THR A 233 17.48 -26.74 -0.32
C THR A 233 16.59 -25.94 -1.27
N GLU A 234 15.79 -26.62 -2.08
CA GLU A 234 14.90 -25.98 -3.07
C GLU A 234 13.83 -25.13 -2.39
N ARG A 235 13.20 -25.64 -1.32
CA ARG A 235 12.21 -24.89 -0.54
C ARG A 235 12.83 -23.69 0.19
N ALA A 236 14.04 -23.84 0.71
CA ALA A 236 14.78 -22.75 1.32
C ALA A 236 15.11 -21.66 0.29
N GLU A 237 15.52 -22.03 -0.92
CA GLU A 237 15.72 -21.08 -2.02
C GLU A 237 14.43 -20.34 -2.37
N GLU A 238 13.30 -21.04 -2.54
CA GLU A 238 12.01 -20.42 -2.84
C GLU A 238 11.55 -19.45 -1.72
N SER A 239 11.66 -19.89 -0.47
CA SER A 239 11.39 -19.07 0.74
C SER A 239 12.25 -17.80 0.77
N LEU A 240 13.54 -17.93 0.44
CA LEU A 240 14.45 -16.80 0.36
C LEU A 240 14.04 -15.86 -0.78
N ARG A 241 13.78 -16.38 -1.99
CA ARG A 241 13.34 -15.55 -3.13
C ARG A 241 12.09 -14.75 -2.80
N PHE A 242 11.10 -15.39 -2.17
CA PHE A 242 9.88 -14.72 -1.73
C PHE A 242 10.16 -13.57 -0.75
N ARG A 243 10.90 -13.83 0.33
CA ARG A 243 11.24 -12.80 1.33
C ARG A 243 12.12 -11.69 0.77
N ARG A 244 13.06 -12.02 -0.12
CA ARG A 244 13.93 -11.03 -0.77
C ARG A 244 13.13 -10.15 -1.73
N ARG A 245 12.12 -10.69 -2.44
CA ARG A 245 11.19 -9.89 -3.25
C ARG A 245 10.38 -8.93 -2.39
N ASP A 246 9.83 -9.40 -1.27
CA ASP A 246 9.13 -8.53 -0.31
C ASP A 246 10.06 -7.41 0.21
N GLN A 247 11.31 -7.74 0.56
CA GLN A 247 12.31 -6.74 0.95
C GLN A 247 12.64 -5.74 -0.16
N LEU A 248 12.57 -6.15 -1.43
CA LEU A 248 12.72 -5.24 -2.57
C LEU A 248 11.49 -4.36 -2.74
N ASP A 249 10.28 -4.89 -2.63
CA ASP A 249 9.02 -4.12 -2.64
C ASP A 249 9.08 -2.99 -1.61
N TRP A 250 9.53 -3.31 -0.39
CA TRP A 250 9.73 -2.35 0.69
C TRP A 250 10.68 -1.19 0.36
N ILE A 251 11.71 -1.42 -0.46
CA ILE A 251 12.59 -0.34 -0.91
C ILE A 251 11.79 0.65 -1.75
N PHE A 252 10.97 0.16 -2.68
CA PHE A 252 10.19 1.02 -3.58
C PHE A 252 9.04 1.71 -2.82
N PHE A 253 8.33 1.00 -1.94
CA PHE A 253 7.26 1.56 -1.11
C PHE A 253 7.73 2.78 -0.31
N ARG A 254 8.94 2.70 0.27
CA ARG A 254 9.47 3.75 1.15
C ARG A 254 10.28 4.83 0.43
N ARG A 255 10.87 4.50 -0.72
CA ARG A 255 11.92 5.35 -1.33
C ARG A 255 11.59 5.84 -2.72
N TRP A 256 10.45 5.47 -3.32
CA TRP A 256 10.13 5.89 -4.68
C TRP A 256 8.71 6.44 -4.81
N ARG A 257 8.57 7.51 -5.62
CA ARG A 257 7.28 8.10 -6.01
C ARG A 257 7.30 8.47 -7.49
N LEU A 258 6.15 8.41 -8.16
CA LEU A 258 6.09 8.66 -9.61
C LEU A 258 6.54 10.07 -10.01
N ARG A 259 6.16 11.09 -9.24
CA ARG A 259 6.50 12.49 -9.53
C ARG A 259 7.94 12.84 -9.15
N GLU A 260 8.40 12.36 -8.00
CA GLU A 260 9.70 12.75 -7.42
C GLU A 260 10.85 11.78 -7.75
N GLY A 261 10.54 10.56 -8.20
CA GLY A 261 11.54 9.50 -8.33
C GLY A 261 12.00 8.99 -6.96
N TRP A 262 13.31 8.82 -6.80
CA TRP A 262 13.91 8.36 -5.55
C TRP A 262 13.90 9.47 -4.48
N LEU A 263 13.17 9.23 -3.39
CA LEU A 263 13.09 10.13 -2.24
C LEU A 263 14.44 10.22 -1.53
N THR A 264 14.79 11.40 -1.03
CA THR A 264 15.88 11.57 -0.05
C THR A 264 15.49 11.00 1.31
N THR A 265 16.45 10.77 2.21
CA THR A 265 16.15 10.27 3.58
C THR A 265 15.17 11.18 4.31
N GLY A 266 15.32 12.50 4.16
CA GLY A 266 14.40 13.47 4.75
C GLY A 266 12.99 13.40 4.17
N GLN A 267 12.84 13.18 2.85
CA GLN A 267 11.50 13.01 2.24
C GLN A 267 10.83 11.70 2.65
N ALA A 268 11.59 10.61 2.76
CA ALA A 268 11.02 9.33 3.20
C ALA A 268 10.62 9.31 4.67
N ALA A 269 11.20 10.17 5.52
CA ALA A 269 10.77 10.33 6.91
C ALA A 269 9.34 10.88 7.07
N HIS A 270 8.74 11.38 5.98
CA HIS A 270 7.36 11.87 5.94
C HIS A 270 6.42 10.97 5.12
N ALA A 271 6.95 9.89 4.54
CA ALA A 271 6.16 8.93 3.82
C ALA A 271 5.53 7.95 4.80
N LEU A 272 4.28 7.58 4.57
CA LEU A 272 3.69 6.44 5.28
C LEU A 272 4.19 5.14 4.65
N GLU A 273 4.22 4.08 5.44
CA GLU A 273 4.46 2.72 5.00
C GLU A 273 3.23 2.19 4.27
N ILE A 274 3.00 2.66 3.04
CA ILE A 274 1.94 2.11 2.18
C ILE A 274 2.37 0.72 1.69
N PHE A 275 1.97 -0.30 2.44
CA PHE A 275 2.17 -1.70 2.10
C PHE A 275 1.40 -2.07 0.83
N HIS A 276 1.97 -2.95 0.02
CA HIS A 276 1.34 -3.49 -1.19
C HIS A 276 1.02 -2.48 -2.29
N ASP A 277 1.65 -1.30 -2.33
CA ASP A 277 1.44 -0.29 -3.37
C ASP A 277 1.64 -0.87 -4.80
N PRO A 278 0.56 -1.07 -5.57
CA PRO A 278 0.61 -1.59 -6.95
C PRO A 278 1.57 -0.85 -7.88
N LEU A 279 1.61 0.49 -7.81
CA LEU A 279 2.43 1.30 -8.70
C LEU A 279 3.92 1.13 -8.39
N ALA A 280 4.26 1.16 -7.11
CA ALA A 280 5.64 0.93 -6.66
C ALA A 280 6.08 -0.51 -6.93
N THR A 281 5.18 -1.49 -6.82
CA THR A 281 5.44 -2.89 -7.21
C THR A 281 5.75 -2.98 -8.71
N GLN A 282 4.92 -2.38 -9.56
CA GLN A 282 5.15 -2.34 -11.02
C GLN A 282 6.48 -1.64 -11.36
N MET A 283 6.80 -0.55 -10.66
CA MET A 283 8.08 0.14 -10.80
C MET A 283 9.27 -0.76 -10.44
N ARG A 284 9.21 -1.47 -9.30
CA ARG A 284 10.23 -2.46 -8.92
C ARG A 284 10.43 -3.48 -10.03
N ARG A 285 9.35 -4.12 -10.48
CA ARG A 285 9.40 -5.15 -11.54
C ARG A 285 10.09 -4.63 -12.80
N ALA A 286 9.69 -3.44 -13.26
CA ALA A 286 10.24 -2.82 -14.45
C ALA A 286 11.74 -2.45 -14.31
N VAL A 287 12.14 -1.94 -13.14
CA VAL A 287 13.54 -1.60 -12.86
C VAL A 287 14.40 -2.86 -12.72
N LEU A 288 13.95 -3.88 -11.99
CA LEU A 288 14.72 -5.11 -11.78
C LEU A 288 14.85 -5.95 -13.06
N SER A 289 13.83 -5.97 -13.91
CA SER A 289 13.91 -6.60 -15.24
C SER A 289 15.08 -6.06 -16.07
N ARG A 290 15.43 -4.78 -15.89
CA ARG A 290 16.53 -4.11 -16.60
C ARG A 290 17.86 -4.25 -15.88
N LEU A 291 17.87 -4.19 -14.56
CA LEU A 291 19.10 -4.30 -13.75
C LEU A 291 19.65 -5.73 -13.74
N HIS A 292 18.77 -6.71 -13.62
CA HIS A 292 19.13 -8.13 -13.45
C HIS A 292 18.33 -9.01 -14.42
N PRO A 293 18.50 -8.88 -15.74
CA PRO A 293 17.71 -9.61 -16.73
C PRO A 293 17.88 -11.14 -16.65
N LYS A 294 18.94 -11.62 -16.00
CA LYS A 294 19.20 -13.05 -15.76
C LYS A 294 18.48 -13.61 -14.53
N LEU A 295 17.83 -12.76 -13.73
CA LEU A 295 17.15 -13.12 -12.49
C LEU A 295 15.65 -12.72 -12.54
N PRO A 296 14.88 -13.29 -13.48
CA PRO A 296 13.50 -12.85 -13.75
C PRO A 296 12.56 -13.00 -12.55
N TYR A 297 12.82 -13.96 -11.67
CA TYR A 297 12.04 -14.20 -10.45
C TYR A 297 12.02 -13.01 -9.48
N PHE A 298 13.03 -12.14 -9.50
CA PHE A 298 13.03 -10.89 -8.72
C PHE A 298 12.26 -9.76 -9.38
N ALA A 299 11.86 -9.93 -10.65
CA ALA A 299 11.02 -8.99 -11.39
C ALA A 299 9.56 -9.47 -11.53
N GLU A 300 9.21 -10.61 -10.92
CA GLU A 300 7.83 -11.08 -10.72
C GLU A 300 7.08 -10.28 -9.66
#